data_AF-A0A0L0G826-F1
#
_entry.id   AF-A0A0L0G826-F1
#
_cell.length_a   1.000
_cell.length_b   1.000
_cell.length_c   1.000
_cell.angle_alpha   90.00
_cell.angle_beta   90.00
_cell.angle_gamma   90.00
#
_symmetry.space_group_name_H-M   'P 1'
#
loop_
_entity.id
_entity.type
_entity.pdbx_description
1 polymer ?
#
loop_
_entity_poly.entity_id
_entity_poly.type
_entity_poly.pdbx_seq_one_letter_code
_entity_poly.pdbx_strand_id
1 'polypeptide(L)'
;MEYPPDNSWLEPIKRQYYAVVPLKQFIWPDDLDDATQLDFYNEVLNDIRMVNLQPRRSYIFMIFKALQRSIEGYGDTMISEIAEIWQNMLIQSCTRGSEDEGFSYKSYFLDENLKNGVVLTLKESDAFLCKGTTGLVTWEAAKILS
;
A
#
# COMPACT_ATOMS: atom_id res chain seq x y z
N MET A 1 7.84 -23.90 -0.53
CA MET A 1 9.08 -23.09 -0.57
C MET A 1 9.04 -22.32 0.74
N GLU A 2 9.87 -22.68 1.72
CA GLU A 2 9.80 -22.05 3.05
C GLU A 2 10.33 -20.61 2.94
N TYR A 3 9.53 -19.63 3.36
CA TYR A 3 9.95 -18.24 3.39
C TYR A 3 11.11 -18.06 4.40
N PRO A 4 12.10 -17.21 4.08
CA PRO A 4 13.20 -16.94 5.00
C PRO A 4 12.65 -16.37 6.33
N PRO A 5 13.26 -16.71 7.48
CA PRO A 5 12.81 -16.27 8.81
C PRO A 5 12.92 -14.75 9.03
N ASP A 6 13.58 -14.05 8.12
CA ASP A 6 13.54 -12.60 8.04
C ASP A 6 12.41 -12.20 7.07
N ASN A 7 11.47 -11.40 7.58
CA ASN A 7 10.36 -10.72 6.88
C ASN A 7 10.82 -9.75 5.75
N SER A 8 11.96 -10.03 5.14
CA SER A 8 12.59 -9.36 4.00
C SER A 8 11.66 -9.20 2.78
N TRP A 9 10.69 -10.11 2.61
CA TRP A 9 9.70 -10.04 1.54
C TRP A 9 8.68 -8.90 1.74
N LEU A 10 8.47 -8.43 2.98
CA LEU A 10 7.53 -7.34 3.29
C LEU A 10 8.05 -5.98 2.83
N GLU A 11 9.36 -5.77 2.85
CA GLU A 11 9.95 -4.46 2.51
C GLU A 11 9.61 -4.00 1.08
N PRO A 12 9.76 -4.84 0.04
CA PRO A 12 9.26 -4.53 -1.30
C PRO A 12 7.76 -4.22 -1.33
N ILE A 13 6.95 -4.94 -0.56
CA ILE A 13 5.49 -4.75 -0.53
C ILE A 13 5.12 -3.41 0.10
N LYS A 14 5.73 -3.06 1.24
CA LYS A 14 5.58 -1.75 1.89
C LYS A 14 5.91 -0.62 0.94
N ARG A 15 7.06 -0.72 0.27
CA ARG A 15 7.53 0.29 -0.69
C ARG A 15 6.53 0.49 -1.82
N GLN A 16 6.04 -0.60 -2.41
CA GLN A 16 5.06 -0.53 -3.49
C GLN A 16 3.71 0.05 -3.02
N TYR A 17 3.25 -0.36 -1.84
CA TYR A 17 2.00 0.09 -1.25
C TYR A 17 2.01 1.59 -0.96
N TYR A 18 3.01 2.09 -0.23
CA TYR A 18 3.09 3.49 0.12
C TYR A 18 3.50 4.39 -1.06
N ALA A 19 4.21 3.87 -2.05
CA ALA A 19 4.47 4.59 -3.30
C ALA A 19 3.25 4.61 -4.23
N VAL A 20 2.16 3.92 -3.88
CA VAL A 20 0.92 3.86 -4.66
C VAL A 20 1.18 3.30 -6.06
N VAL A 21 1.97 2.23 -6.13
CA VAL A 21 2.30 1.54 -7.39
C VAL A 21 1.00 1.02 -8.03
N PRO A 22 0.77 1.26 -9.33
CA PRO A 22 -0.41 0.71 -10.02
C PRO A 22 -0.49 -0.80 -9.88
N LEU A 23 -1.67 -1.35 -9.56
CA LEU A 23 -1.85 -2.80 -9.32
C LEU A 23 -1.30 -3.71 -10.42
N LYS A 24 -1.29 -3.26 -11.68
CA LYS A 24 -0.73 -4.03 -12.81
C LYS A 24 0.77 -4.24 -12.73
N GLN A 25 1.47 -3.39 -11.97
CA GLN A 25 2.91 -3.42 -11.73
C GLN A 25 3.23 -3.87 -10.30
N PHE A 26 2.21 -4.11 -9.48
CA PHE A 26 2.37 -4.52 -8.09
C PHE A 26 2.78 -6.00 -8.06
N ILE A 27 3.96 -6.27 -7.52
CA ILE A 27 4.50 -7.61 -7.36
C ILE A 27 3.95 -8.17 -6.05
N TRP A 28 3.07 -9.17 -6.17
CA TRP A 28 2.48 -9.88 -5.04
C TRP A 28 3.40 -11.02 -4.57
N PRO A 29 3.36 -11.39 -3.28
CA PRO A 29 3.97 -12.64 -2.83
C PRO A 29 3.25 -13.84 -3.46
N ASP A 30 4.02 -14.90 -3.73
CA ASP A 30 3.54 -16.11 -4.43
C ASP A 30 2.62 -16.99 -3.57
N ASP A 31 2.61 -16.79 -2.26
CA ASP A 31 1.75 -17.49 -1.31
C ASP A 31 1.37 -16.51 -0.20
N LEU A 32 0.09 -16.52 0.18
CA LEU A 32 -0.49 -15.66 1.21
C LEU A 32 -1.17 -16.55 2.25
N ASP A 33 -0.40 -17.47 2.82
CA ASP A 33 -0.84 -18.24 3.97
C ASP A 33 -1.18 -17.33 5.16
N ASP A 34 -1.82 -17.89 6.19
CA ASP A 34 -2.23 -17.15 7.38
C ASP A 34 -1.08 -16.34 8.02
N ALA A 35 0.14 -16.89 8.04
CA ALA A 35 1.30 -16.23 8.62
C ALA A 35 1.71 -15.01 7.80
N THR A 36 1.78 -15.16 6.48
CA THR A 36 2.12 -14.10 5.52
C THR A 36 1.05 -13.00 5.52
N GLN A 37 -0.22 -13.37 5.63
CA GLN A 37 -1.33 -12.42 5.77
C GLN A 37 -1.20 -11.61 7.08
N LEU A 38 -0.89 -12.28 8.20
CA LEU A 38 -0.74 -11.62 9.49
C LEU A 38 0.45 -10.65 9.50
N ASP A 39 1.56 -11.04 8.90
CA ASP A 39 2.72 -10.18 8.70
C ASP A 39 2.37 -8.95 7.84
N PHE A 40 1.67 -9.15 6.72
CA PHE A 40 1.20 -8.05 5.87
C PHE A 40 0.28 -7.08 6.64
N TYR A 41 -0.64 -7.62 7.43
CA TYR A 41 -1.52 -6.82 8.28
C TYR A 41 -0.73 -5.95 9.25
N ASN A 42 0.16 -6.56 10.04
CA ASN A 42 0.89 -5.87 11.11
C ASN A 42 1.85 -4.81 10.55
N GLU A 43 2.52 -5.13 9.45
CA GLU A 43 3.64 -4.35 8.95
C GLU A 43 3.27 -3.36 7.84
N VAL A 44 2.15 -3.56 7.14
CA VAL A 44 1.72 -2.70 6.02
C VAL A 44 0.41 -1.98 6.35
N LEU A 45 -0.63 -2.72 6.73
CA LEU A 45 -1.96 -2.13 6.94
C LEU A 45 -2.08 -1.43 8.29
N ASN A 46 -1.42 -1.95 9.32
CA ASN A 46 -1.47 -1.47 10.69
C ASN A 46 -0.16 -0.79 11.13
N ASP A 47 0.65 -0.30 10.18
CA ASP A 47 1.87 0.45 10.52
C ASP A 47 1.52 1.79 11.17
N ILE A 48 1.68 1.84 12.50
CA ILE A 48 1.40 3.01 13.34
C ILE A 48 2.20 4.24 12.87
N ARG A 49 3.40 4.05 12.31
CA ARG A 49 4.27 5.15 11.84
C ARG A 49 3.65 5.87 10.64
N MET A 50 2.84 5.14 9.87
CA MET A 50 2.27 5.60 8.60
C MET A 50 0.77 5.86 8.68
N VAL A 51 0.14 5.75 9.86
CA VAL A 51 -1.32 5.89 10.04
C VAL A 51 -1.86 7.22 9.48
N ASN A 52 -1.10 8.31 9.62
CA ASN A 52 -1.49 9.65 9.12
C ASN A 52 -0.99 9.93 7.69
N LEU A 53 -0.24 9.00 7.10
CA LEU A 53 0.42 9.11 5.79
C LEU A 53 -0.04 8.01 4.83
N GLN A 54 -1.23 7.45 5.09
CA GLN A 54 -1.79 6.36 4.31
C GLN A 54 -2.15 6.81 2.88
N PRO A 55 -2.07 5.89 1.90
CA PRO A 55 -2.62 6.12 0.58
C PRO A 55 -4.10 6.48 0.62
N ARG A 56 -4.63 6.98 -0.49
CA ARG A 56 -6.08 7.20 -0.59
C ARG A 56 -6.87 5.95 -0.38
N ARG A 57 -8.04 6.12 0.24
CA ARG A 57 -9.01 5.05 0.47
C ARG A 57 -9.29 4.28 -0.81
N SER A 58 -9.54 4.96 -1.94
CA SER A 58 -9.78 4.30 -3.23
C SER A 58 -8.65 3.36 -3.66
N TYR A 59 -7.38 3.70 -3.42
CA TYR A 59 -6.24 2.81 -3.67
C TYR A 59 -6.18 1.66 -2.68
N ILE A 60 -6.39 1.94 -1.38
CA ILE A 60 -6.45 0.90 -0.35
C ILE A 60 -7.55 -0.12 -0.71
N PHE A 61 -8.71 0.35 -1.15
CA PHE A 61 -9.80 -0.48 -1.65
C PHE A 61 -9.39 -1.42 -2.80
N MET A 62 -8.57 -0.91 -3.72
CA MET A 62 -8.03 -1.70 -4.82
C MET A 62 -7.07 -2.79 -4.31
N ILE A 63 -6.22 -2.48 -3.34
CA ILE A 63 -5.31 -3.44 -2.70
C ILE A 63 -6.09 -4.57 -2.03
N PHE A 64 -7.11 -4.27 -1.24
CA PHE A 64 -7.93 -5.32 -0.59
C PHE A 64 -8.63 -6.23 -1.60
N LYS A 65 -9.18 -5.67 -2.69
CA LYS A 65 -9.78 -6.48 -3.76
C LYS A 65 -8.76 -7.39 -4.45
N ALA A 66 -7.54 -6.92 -4.63
CA ALA A 66 -6.47 -7.72 -5.22
C ALA A 66 -6.01 -8.83 -4.26
N LEU A 67 -5.84 -8.49 -2.98
CA LEU A 67 -5.50 -9.43 -1.91
C LEU A 67 -6.55 -10.55 -1.80
N GLN A 68 -7.83 -10.19 -1.75
CA GLN A 68 -8.94 -11.15 -1.71
C GLN A 68 -8.89 -12.12 -2.89
N ARG A 69 -8.70 -11.63 -4.12
CA ARG A 69 -8.60 -12.47 -5.31
C ARG A 69 -7.39 -13.41 -5.26
N SER A 70 -6.28 -12.93 -4.71
CA SER A 70 -5.06 -13.73 -4.56
C SER A 70 -5.34 -14.90 -3.61
N ILE A 71 -5.83 -14.61 -2.40
CA ILE A 71 -6.15 -15.59 -1.36
C ILE A 71 -7.18 -16.62 -1.86
N GLU A 72 -8.27 -16.16 -2.49
CA GLU A 72 -9.28 -17.05 -3.08
C GLU A 72 -8.69 -17.94 -4.19
N GLY A 73 -7.70 -17.45 -4.94
CA GLY A 73 -7.02 -18.20 -5.98
C GLY A 73 -6.21 -19.40 -5.45
N TYR A 74 -5.71 -19.31 -4.21
CA TYR A 74 -5.02 -20.39 -3.52
C TYR A 74 -5.96 -21.32 -2.74
N GLY A 75 -7.26 -21.00 -2.72
CA GLY A 75 -8.26 -21.77 -1.95
C GLY A 75 -8.19 -21.52 -0.45
N ASP A 76 -7.53 -20.44 -0.03
CA ASP A 76 -7.40 -20.05 1.36
C ASP A 76 -8.46 -18.98 1.74
N THR A 77 -8.53 -18.63 3.02
CA THR A 77 -9.43 -17.62 3.55
C THR A 77 -8.67 -16.43 4.10
N MET A 78 -9.25 -15.26 3.91
CA MET A 78 -8.71 -14.03 4.47
C MET A 78 -8.82 -14.06 5.99
N ILE A 79 -7.72 -13.79 6.70
CA ILE A 79 -7.72 -13.74 8.16
C ILE A 79 -8.69 -12.66 8.68
N SER A 80 -9.21 -12.88 9.88
CA SER A 80 -10.25 -12.04 10.50
C SER A 80 -9.89 -10.55 10.55
N GLU A 81 -8.65 -10.23 10.85
CA GLU A 81 -8.12 -8.89 11.06
C GLU A 81 -8.17 -8.06 9.76
N ILE A 82 -7.79 -8.68 8.64
CA ILE A 82 -7.84 -8.06 7.31
C ILE A 82 -9.30 -7.94 6.87
N ALA A 83 -10.11 -8.98 7.10
CA ALA A 83 -11.53 -8.99 6.75
C ALA A 83 -12.32 -7.91 7.51
N GLU A 84 -12.03 -7.69 8.79
CA GLU A 84 -12.68 -6.66 9.62
C GLU A 84 -12.34 -5.26 9.10
N ILE A 85 -11.07 -4.97 8.81
CA ILE A 85 -10.66 -3.69 8.22
C ILE A 85 -11.39 -3.46 6.89
N TRP A 86 -11.45 -4.49 6.05
CA TRP A 86 -12.15 -4.43 4.76
C TRP A 86 -13.63 -4.10 4.91
N GLN A 87 -14.33 -4.79 5.81
CA GLN A 87 -15.74 -4.56 6.10
C GLN A 87 -15.97 -3.14 6.65
N ASN A 88 -15.13 -2.68 7.56
CA ASN A 88 -15.20 -1.33 8.11
C ASN A 88 -15.05 -0.27 7.02
N MET A 89 -14.13 -0.46 6.08
CA MET A 89 -14.00 0.44 4.93
C MET A 89 -15.24 0.43 4.04
N LEU A 90 -15.78 -0.74 3.71
CA LEU A 90 -17.01 -0.87 2.92
C LEU A 90 -18.17 -0.11 3.58
N ILE A 91 -18.38 -0.31 4.88
CA ILE A 91 -19.44 0.38 5.64
C ILE A 91 -19.23 1.91 5.58
N GLN A 92 -18.00 2.38 5.77
CA GLN A 92 -17.69 3.80 5.67
C GLN A 92 -17.96 4.36 4.27
N SER A 93 -17.65 3.61 3.21
CA SER A 93 -17.92 4.03 1.82
C SER A 93 -19.42 4.09 1.48
N CYS A 94 -20.25 3.27 2.13
CA CYS A 94 -21.70 3.27 1.95
C CYS A 94 -22.39 4.38 2.76
N THR A 95 -21.79 4.81 3.87
CA THR A 95 -22.41 5.74 4.84
C THR A 95 -21.95 7.18 4.67
N ARG A 96 -20.70 7.39 4.25
CA ARG A 96 -20.17 8.71 3.89
C ARG A 96 -20.10 8.76 2.38
N GLY A 97 -20.99 9.55 1.76
CA GLY A 97 -20.86 9.91 0.35
C GLY A 97 -19.42 10.32 0.06
N SER A 98 -18.90 9.91 -1.09
CA SER A 98 -17.47 9.85 -1.46
C SER A 98 -16.65 11.13 -1.24
N GLU A 99 -16.39 11.49 0.01
CA GLU A 99 -15.34 12.42 0.39
C GLU A 99 -14.03 11.63 0.32
N ASP A 100 -13.62 11.29 -0.91
CA ASP A 100 -12.21 11.10 -1.19
C ASP A 100 -11.60 12.48 -0.97
N GLU A 101 -10.89 12.64 0.14
CA GLU A 101 -10.15 13.86 0.44
C GLU A 101 -9.35 14.22 -0.81
N GLY A 102 -9.44 15.47 -1.28
CA GLY A 102 -8.87 15.92 -2.55
C GLY A 102 -7.34 15.84 -2.65
N PHE A 103 -6.69 15.04 -1.79
CA PHE A 103 -5.26 14.77 -1.73
C PHE A 103 -4.95 13.29 -1.44
N SER A 104 -3.77 12.83 -1.83
CA SER A 104 -3.19 11.51 -1.55
C SER A 104 -1.82 11.68 -0.96
N TYR A 105 -1.42 10.80 -0.04
CA TYR A 105 -0.03 10.67 0.34
C TYR A 105 0.63 9.57 -0.50
N LYS A 106 1.87 9.84 -0.92
CA LYS A 106 2.80 8.85 -1.49
C LYS A 106 4.10 8.92 -0.73
N SER A 107 4.57 7.81 -0.21
CA SER A 107 5.79 7.77 0.60
C SER A 107 6.86 6.90 -0.05
N TYR A 108 8.07 7.43 -0.12
CA TYR A 108 9.24 6.80 -0.73
C TYR A 108 10.32 6.58 0.33
N PHE A 109 10.74 5.34 0.49
CA PHE A 109 11.81 4.94 1.40
C PHE A 109 13.15 5.12 0.68
N LEU A 110 13.97 6.08 1.11
CA LEU A 110 15.18 6.50 0.39
C LEU A 110 16.41 5.62 0.64
N ASP A 111 16.47 4.93 1.78
CA ASP A 111 17.57 4.02 2.10
C ASP A 111 17.04 2.58 2.17
N GLU A 112 17.75 1.65 1.52
CA GLU A 112 17.44 0.22 1.50
C GLU A 112 18.03 -0.53 2.70
N ASN A 113 19.02 0.06 3.38
CA ASN A 113 19.79 -0.61 4.45
C ASN A 113 19.46 -0.13 5.87
N LEU A 114 18.70 0.95 6.02
CA LEU A 114 18.32 1.47 7.34
C LEU A 114 16.91 1.02 7.71
N LYS A 115 16.81 0.20 8.77
CA LYS A 115 15.54 -0.20 9.41
C LYS A 115 14.66 0.98 9.87
N ASN A 116 15.23 2.19 9.91
CA ASN A 116 14.57 3.48 10.18
C ASN A 116 14.88 4.52 9.07
N GLY A 117 14.96 4.08 7.81
CA GLY A 117 15.37 4.91 6.68
C GLY A 117 14.54 6.19 6.52
N VAL A 118 15.14 7.19 5.89
CA VAL A 118 14.45 8.46 5.59
C VAL A 118 13.26 8.17 4.66
N VAL A 119 12.06 8.48 5.13
CA VAL A 119 10.83 8.38 4.34
C VAL A 119 10.50 9.78 3.83
N LEU A 120 10.48 9.95 2.51
CA LEU A 120 9.93 11.15 1.91
C LEU A 120 8.46 10.93 1.59
N THR A 121 7.58 11.72 2.20
CA THR A 121 6.15 11.69 1.91
C THR A 121 5.72 12.93 1.14
N LEU A 122 5.10 12.70 -0.02
CA LEU A 122 4.50 13.72 -0.86
C LEU A 122 2.99 13.75 -0.63
N LYS A 123 2.43 14.94 -0.42
CA LYS A 123 0.99 15.19 -0.42
C LYS A 123 0.59 15.74 -1.78
N GLU A 124 -0.06 14.92 -2.60
CA GLU A 124 -0.50 15.29 -3.95
C GLU A 124 -1.99 15.62 -3.95
N SER A 125 -2.44 16.70 -4.60
CA SER A 125 -3.87 17.01 -4.76
C SER A 125 -4.43 16.49 -6.08
N ASP A 126 -5.74 16.22 -6.14
CA ASP A 126 -6.43 15.83 -7.39
C ASP A 126 -6.30 16.88 -8.49
N ALA A 127 -6.27 18.14 -8.09
CA ALA A 127 -6.07 19.25 -9.01
C ALA A 127 -4.70 19.19 -9.73
N PHE A 128 -3.70 18.56 -9.13
CA PHE A 128 -2.37 18.37 -9.70
C PHE A 128 -2.30 17.17 -10.67
N LEU A 129 -3.24 16.23 -10.56
CA LEU A 129 -3.35 15.04 -11.43
C LEU A 129 -4.19 15.30 -12.70
N CYS A 130 -4.78 16.49 -12.84
CA CYS A 130 -5.50 16.90 -14.04
C CYS A 130 -4.54 17.14 -15.21
N LYS A 131 -4.65 16.28 -16.24
CA LYS A 131 -4.08 16.39 -17.61
C LYS A 131 -2.76 15.67 -17.90
N GLY A 132 -2.54 14.50 -17.30
CA GLY A 132 -1.73 13.46 -17.97
C GLY A 132 -0.22 13.71 -18.07
N THR A 133 0.35 14.65 -17.33
CA THR A 133 1.79 14.88 -17.29
C THR A 133 2.30 15.19 -15.88
N THR A 134 3.41 14.51 -15.53
CA THR A 134 4.49 14.93 -14.61
C THR A 134 4.23 14.99 -13.09
N GLY A 135 3.76 13.90 -12.49
CA GLY A 135 4.06 13.61 -11.07
C GLY A 135 5.35 12.80 -10.90
N LEU A 136 5.41 11.64 -11.58
CA LEU A 136 6.51 10.67 -11.49
C LEU A 136 7.83 11.16 -12.12
N VAL A 137 7.79 11.79 -13.30
CA VAL A 137 8.98 12.27 -14.02
C VAL A 137 9.72 13.37 -13.23
N THR A 138 8.98 14.20 -12.48
CA THR A 138 9.57 15.29 -11.68
C THR A 138 10.35 14.75 -10.49
N TRP A 139 9.93 13.63 -9.91
CA TRP A 139 10.58 13.02 -8.76
C TRP A 139 11.82 12.19 -9.14
N GLU A 140 11.73 11.39 -10.21
CA GLU A 140 12.91 10.69 -10.75
C GLU A 140 13.99 11.67 -11.21
N ALA A 141 13.60 12.80 -11.82
CA ALA A 141 14.52 13.88 -12.15
C ALA A 141 15.12 14.56 -10.91
N ALA A 142 14.35 14.75 -9.84
CA ALA A 142 14.84 15.35 -8.59
C ALA A 142 15.85 14.45 -7.88
N LYS A 143 15.68 13.11 -7.90
CA LYS A 143 16.66 12.15 -7.37
C LYS A 143 17.99 12.17 -8.13
N ILE A 144 17.99 12.51 -9.41
CA ILE A 144 19.21 12.63 -10.25
C ILE A 144 19.96 13.94 -9.96
N LEU A 145 19.27 14.96 -9.43
CA LEU A 145 19.82 16.30 -9.17
C LEU A 145 20.41 16.49 -7.75
N SER A 146 20.19 15.53 -6.85
CA SER A 146 20.76 15.49 -5.48
C SER A 146 22.06 14.70 -5.44
#